data_AF-G8LFB3-F1
#
_entry.id   AF-G8LFB3-F1
#
_cell.length_a   1.000
_cell.length_b   1.000
_cell.length_c   1.000
_cell.angle_alpha   90.00
_cell.angle_beta   90.00
_cell.angle_gamma   90.00
#
_symmetry.space_group_name_H-M   'P 1'
#
loop_
_entity.id
_entity.type
_entity.pdbx_description
1 polymer ?
#
loop_
_entity_poly.entity_id
_entity_poly.type
_entity_poly.pdbx_seq_one_letter_code
_entity_poly.pdbx_strand_id
1 'polypeptide(L)'
;MLCFEMGMDDDSYNLLCITNDGLCINTVQHGNVTVLSLLEQFYAQFEKKKNFEDIKAIKYYQSSVLNFLFVANNEDNHLLFNDKNCYLIDPGNFINAYKKSKKIIYKALEQCFDKYQSTKNLLISNFILMNYAYYILRDNLADLKTLRRHVSSDIFGRIISAIVYRGFFVDEEKILRLVGDEYKFGPEGEDRKLFNLIYSI
;
A
#
# COMPACT_ATOMS: atom_id res chain seq x y z
N MET A 1 2.94 -1.66 -5.90
CA MET A 1 1.91 -1.22 -4.91
C MET A 1 1.49 0.25 -5.07
N LEU A 2 2.23 1.12 -5.79
CA LEU A 2 1.80 2.52 -6.06
C LEU A 2 0.89 2.71 -7.29
N CYS A 3 0.90 1.80 -8.28
CA CYS A 3 0.37 2.11 -9.62
C CYS A 3 -1.15 1.90 -9.80
N PHE A 4 -1.78 1.04 -9.00
CA PHE A 4 -3.25 0.88 -9.02
C PHE A 4 -3.98 2.13 -8.53
N GLU A 5 -3.37 2.86 -7.58
CA GLU A 5 -3.88 4.13 -7.07
C GLU A 5 -3.78 5.28 -8.08
N MET A 6 -2.99 5.11 -9.16
CA MET A 6 -2.88 6.05 -10.25
C MET A 6 -3.92 5.81 -11.37
N GLY A 7 -4.84 4.86 -11.20
CA GLY A 7 -5.87 4.55 -12.20
C GLY A 7 -5.33 3.92 -13.49
N MET A 8 -4.17 3.25 -13.41
CA MET A 8 -3.60 2.55 -14.56
C MET A 8 -4.35 1.24 -14.80
N ASP A 9 -4.73 0.98 -16.05
CA ASP A 9 -5.32 -0.30 -16.47
C ASP A 9 -4.29 -1.43 -16.37
N ASP A 10 -4.78 -2.68 -16.34
CA ASP A 10 -3.98 -3.88 -16.08
C ASP A 10 -2.92 -4.10 -17.18
N ASP A 11 -3.21 -3.72 -18.43
CA ASP A 11 -2.27 -3.84 -19.54
C ASP A 11 -1.13 -2.83 -19.36
N SER A 12 -1.44 -1.58 -19.00
CA SER A 12 -0.46 -0.56 -18.66
C SER A 12 0.37 -0.92 -17.42
N TYR A 13 -0.21 -1.62 -16.44
CA TYR A 13 0.50 -2.09 -15.25
C TYR A 13 1.58 -3.11 -15.59
N ASN A 14 1.28 -4.05 -16.48
CA ASN A 14 2.22 -5.09 -16.91
C ASN A 14 3.42 -4.54 -17.71
N LEU A 15 3.30 -3.31 -18.23
CA LEU A 15 4.40 -2.59 -18.84
C LEU A 15 5.33 -1.96 -17.82
N LEU A 16 4.97 -1.82 -16.55
CA LEU A 16 5.85 -1.26 -15.53
C LEU A 16 6.51 -2.37 -14.71
N CYS A 17 7.83 -2.28 -14.52
CA CYS A 17 8.57 -3.18 -13.66
C CYS A 17 9.58 -2.41 -12.80
N ILE A 18 9.89 -2.95 -11.62
CA ILE A 18 10.95 -2.43 -10.75
C ILE A 18 12.14 -3.40 -10.88
N THR A 19 13.30 -2.87 -11.20
CA THR A 19 14.57 -3.60 -11.26
C THR A 19 15.57 -2.97 -10.27
N ASN A 20 16.78 -3.54 -10.16
CA ASN A 20 17.84 -2.93 -9.35
C ASN A 20 18.20 -1.51 -9.83
N ASP A 21 18.00 -1.23 -11.12
CA ASP A 21 18.26 0.07 -11.75
C ASP A 21 17.08 1.07 -11.60
N GLY A 22 16.01 0.66 -10.91
CA GLY A 22 14.84 1.48 -10.61
C GLY A 22 13.60 1.13 -11.41
N LEU A 23 12.67 2.10 -11.49
CA LEU A 23 11.41 1.97 -12.22
C LEU A 23 11.68 1.91 -13.74
N CYS A 24 11.17 0.89 -14.38
CA CYS A 24 11.37 0.59 -15.79
C CYS A 24 10.04 0.37 -16.52
N ILE A 25 10.07 0.59 -17.83
CA ILE A 25 9.03 0.19 -18.77
C ILE A 25 9.52 -1.05 -19.51
N ASN A 26 8.80 -2.16 -19.41
CA ASN A 26 9.02 -3.37 -20.16
C ASN A 26 8.54 -3.17 -21.61
N THR A 27 9.49 -3.18 -22.54
CA THR A 27 9.22 -3.01 -23.97
C THR A 27 9.49 -4.29 -24.73
N VAL A 28 8.70 -4.55 -25.78
CA VAL A 28 8.84 -5.76 -26.61
C VAL A 28 10.19 -5.80 -27.33
N GLN A 29 10.75 -4.64 -27.71
CA GLN A 29 11.94 -4.55 -28.57
C GLN A 29 13.24 -4.23 -27.82
N HIS A 30 13.17 -3.49 -26.72
CA HIS A 30 14.36 -2.99 -26.01
C HIS A 30 14.49 -3.57 -24.60
N GLY A 31 13.61 -4.50 -24.21
CA GLY A 31 13.54 -5.01 -22.86
C GLY A 31 13.14 -3.91 -21.87
N ASN A 32 13.73 -3.93 -20.68
CA ASN A 32 13.46 -2.96 -19.62
C ASN A 32 14.17 -1.63 -19.92
N VAL A 33 13.40 -0.58 -20.15
CA VAL A 33 13.90 0.79 -20.34
C VAL A 33 13.64 1.59 -19.07
N THR A 34 14.67 2.18 -18.46
CA THR A 34 14.50 2.93 -17.20
C THR A 34 13.72 4.22 -17.43
N VAL A 35 12.77 4.54 -16.55
CA VAL A 35 12.01 5.81 -16.62
C VAL A 35 12.96 7.01 -16.49
N LEU A 36 14.04 6.86 -15.72
CA LEU A 36 15.10 7.88 -15.64
C LEU A 36 15.71 8.19 -17.02
N SER A 37 16.04 7.17 -17.82
CA SER A 37 16.59 7.39 -19.18
C SER A 37 15.59 8.10 -20.10
N LEU A 38 14.30 7.81 -19.96
CA LEU A 38 13.25 8.48 -20.72
C LEU A 38 13.09 9.94 -20.28
N LEU A 39 13.19 10.24 -18.99
CA LEU A 39 13.20 11.62 -18.49
C LEU A 39 14.39 12.40 -19.04
N GLU A 40 15.58 11.80 -19.05
CA GLU A 40 16.78 12.42 -19.63
C GLU A 40 16.55 12.81 -21.10
N GLN A 41 16.03 11.87 -21.91
CA GLN A 41 15.73 12.13 -23.33
C GLN A 41 14.62 13.17 -23.53
N PHE A 42 13.57 13.12 -22.69
CA PHE A 42 12.47 14.08 -22.74
C PHE A 42 12.99 15.50 -22.47
N TYR A 43 13.76 15.69 -21.40
CA TYR A 43 14.26 17.01 -21.02
C TYR A 43 15.34 17.57 -21.95
N ALA A 44 16.11 16.71 -22.63
CA ALA A 44 17.07 17.14 -23.65
C ALA A 44 16.41 17.95 -24.79
N GLN A 45 15.13 17.70 -25.08
CA GLN A 45 14.38 18.45 -26.11
C GLN A 45 14.13 19.92 -25.74
N PHE A 46 14.34 20.31 -24.48
CA PHE A 46 13.99 21.63 -23.96
C PHE A 46 15.20 22.51 -23.63
N GLU A 47 16.43 22.06 -23.92
CA GLU A 47 17.69 22.76 -23.56
C GLU A 47 17.80 24.20 -24.08
N LYS A 48 17.03 24.58 -25.10
CA LYS A 48 17.04 25.90 -25.73
C LYS A 48 15.81 26.76 -25.43
N LYS A 49 14.95 26.35 -24.48
CA LYS A 49 13.71 27.06 -24.16
C LYS A 49 13.96 28.20 -23.17
N LYS A 50 13.18 29.28 -23.28
CA LYS A 50 13.25 30.44 -22.37
C LYS A 50 13.09 30.08 -20.88
N ASN A 51 12.38 28.99 -20.57
CA ASN A 51 12.09 28.54 -19.21
C ASN A 51 13.03 27.40 -18.77
N PHE A 52 14.25 27.35 -19.30
CA PHE A 52 15.17 26.22 -19.09
C PHE A 52 15.47 25.96 -17.60
N GLU A 53 15.60 26.99 -16.77
CA GLU A 53 15.86 26.82 -15.33
C GLU A 53 14.69 26.16 -14.59
N ASP A 54 13.45 26.55 -14.88
CA ASP A 54 12.26 25.90 -14.29
C ASP A 54 12.19 24.43 -14.70
N ILE A 55 12.45 24.16 -15.99
CA ILE A 55 12.46 22.81 -16.55
C ILE A 55 13.53 21.95 -15.89
N LYS A 56 14.71 22.52 -15.61
CA LYS A 56 15.81 21.85 -14.90
C LYS A 56 15.43 21.54 -13.46
N ALA A 57 14.74 22.45 -12.77
CA ALA A 57 14.25 22.21 -11.41
C ALA A 57 13.21 21.07 -11.37
N ILE A 58 12.27 21.04 -12.32
CA ILE A 58 11.28 19.95 -12.43
C ILE A 58 11.97 18.61 -12.72
N LYS A 59 12.93 18.59 -13.67
CA LYS A 59 13.73 17.39 -13.97
C LYS A 59 14.45 16.88 -12.72
N TYR A 60 15.12 17.77 -11.99
CA TYR A 60 15.85 17.42 -10.78
C TYR A 60 14.92 16.82 -9.72
N TYR A 61 13.77 17.44 -9.50
CA TYR A 61 12.76 16.94 -8.57
C TYR A 61 12.26 15.54 -8.96
N GLN A 62 11.83 15.36 -10.21
CA GLN A 62 11.33 14.06 -10.70
C GLN A 62 12.40 12.96 -10.60
N SER A 63 13.64 13.28 -10.99
CA SER A 63 14.75 12.32 -10.91
C SER A 63 15.08 11.95 -9.46
N SER A 64 15.08 12.94 -8.56
CA SER A 64 15.33 12.72 -7.13
C SER A 64 14.26 11.83 -6.50
N VAL A 65 12.98 12.05 -6.84
CA VAL A 65 11.86 11.22 -6.37
C VAL A 65 12.02 9.78 -6.86
N LEU A 66 12.35 9.57 -8.14
CA LEU A 66 12.54 8.22 -8.69
C LEU A 66 13.74 7.51 -8.05
N ASN A 67 14.86 8.22 -7.87
CA ASN A 67 16.04 7.66 -7.20
C ASN A 67 15.72 7.26 -5.76
N PHE A 68 15.03 8.12 -5.01
CA PHE A 68 14.65 7.86 -3.63
C PHE A 68 13.72 6.64 -3.49
N LEU A 69 12.74 6.51 -4.40
CA LEU A 69 11.71 5.47 -4.29
C LEU A 69 12.10 4.12 -4.89
N PHE A 70 12.96 4.09 -5.92
CA PHE A 70 13.11 2.90 -6.76
C PHE A 70 14.54 2.43 -6.96
N VAL A 71 15.55 3.30 -6.84
CA VAL A 71 16.94 2.87 -7.04
C VAL A 71 17.42 2.21 -5.75
N ALA A 72 17.84 0.95 -5.87
CA ALA A 72 18.39 0.21 -4.74
C ALA A 72 19.75 0.81 -4.35
N ASN A 73 19.78 1.63 -3.30
CA ASN A 73 20.98 1.77 -2.47
C ASN A 73 20.97 0.56 -1.52
N ASN A 74 22.08 -0.15 -1.34
CA ASN A 74 22.19 -1.27 -0.38
C ASN A 74 22.02 -0.85 1.09
N GLU A 75 21.41 0.30 1.33
CA GLU A 75 21.01 0.83 2.62
C GLU A 75 19.57 0.38 2.83
N ASP A 76 19.31 -0.28 3.97
CA ASP A 76 17.94 -0.57 4.37
C ASP A 76 17.19 0.76 4.57
N ASN A 77 16.47 1.21 3.53
CA ASN A 77 15.60 2.39 3.57
C ASN A 77 14.34 2.11 4.41
N HIS A 78 14.53 1.58 5.61
CA HIS A 78 13.46 1.40 6.57
C HIS A 78 12.93 2.77 6.97
N LEU A 79 11.63 2.98 6.77
CA LEU A 79 10.94 4.13 7.32
C LEU A 79 10.93 3.96 8.85
N LEU A 80 11.82 4.70 9.53
CA LEU A 80 11.96 4.66 10.98
C LEU A 80 10.81 5.44 11.63
N PHE A 81 9.73 4.73 11.90
CA PHE A 81 8.63 5.25 12.72
C PHE A 81 8.80 4.84 14.17
N ASN A 82 8.51 5.77 15.09
CA ASN A 82 8.45 5.48 16.52
C ASN A 82 7.13 4.78 16.88
N ASP A 83 6.94 3.56 16.38
CA ASP A 83 5.80 2.69 16.68
C ASP A 83 6.28 1.25 16.84
N LYS A 84 5.76 0.56 17.86
CA LYS A 84 6.12 -0.83 18.17
C LYS A 84 5.83 -1.83 17.05
N ASN A 85 4.88 -1.50 16.16
CA ASN A 85 4.45 -2.34 15.04
C ASN A 85 5.07 -1.88 13.71
N CYS A 86 5.99 -0.90 13.69
CA CYS A 86 6.57 -0.38 12.45
C CYS A 86 7.25 -1.46 11.60
N TYR A 87 7.83 -2.49 12.23
CA TYR A 87 8.44 -3.61 11.51
C TYR A 87 7.43 -4.43 10.68
N LEU A 88 6.13 -4.35 10.98
CA LEU A 88 5.06 -5.05 10.26
C LEU A 88 4.63 -4.34 8.97
N ILE A 89 5.17 -3.15 8.67
CA ILE A 89 4.95 -2.50 7.37
C ILE A 89 5.70 -3.23 6.26
N ASP A 90 6.85 -3.84 6.59
CA ASP A 90 7.63 -4.65 5.66
C ASP A 90 6.91 -5.99 5.41
N PRO A 91 6.62 -6.36 4.15
CA PRO A 91 5.97 -7.62 3.81
C PRO A 91 6.68 -8.87 4.32
N GLY A 92 8.01 -8.91 4.24
CA GLY A 92 8.79 -10.06 4.67
C GLY A 92 8.64 -10.30 6.17
N ASN A 93 8.83 -9.24 6.96
CA ASN A 93 8.62 -9.24 8.40
C ASN A 93 7.18 -9.57 8.79
N PHE A 94 6.19 -9.03 8.07
CA PHE A 94 4.77 -9.31 8.30
C PHE A 94 4.46 -10.80 8.14
N ILE A 95 4.89 -11.41 7.01
CA ILE A 95 4.69 -12.83 6.74
C ILE A 95 5.42 -13.70 7.77
N ASN A 96 6.65 -13.35 8.12
CA ASN A 96 7.44 -14.08 9.11
C ASN A 96 6.78 -14.02 10.50
N ALA A 97 6.26 -12.86 10.90
CA ALA A 97 5.51 -12.69 12.14
C ALA A 97 4.22 -13.52 12.15
N TYR A 98 3.46 -13.52 11.05
CA TYR A 98 2.25 -14.32 10.90
C TYR A 98 2.53 -15.83 11.02
N LYS A 99 3.54 -16.33 10.29
CA LYS A 99 3.98 -17.73 10.32
C LYS A 99 4.44 -18.16 11.71
N LYS A 100 5.16 -17.28 12.42
CA LYS A 100 5.61 -17.53 13.79
C LYS A 100 4.44 -17.59 14.77
N SER A 101 3.51 -16.65 14.68
CA SER A 101 2.30 -16.62 15.51
C SER A 101 1.26 -15.64 14.96
N LYS A 102 0.11 -16.16 14.54
CA LYS A 102 -1.04 -15.35 14.10
C LYS A 102 -1.47 -14.31 15.13
N LYS A 103 -1.30 -14.61 16.43
CA LYS A 103 -1.64 -13.70 17.53
C LYS A 103 -0.88 -12.37 17.46
N ILE A 104 0.33 -12.36 16.90
CA ILE A 104 1.12 -11.13 16.71
C ILE A 104 0.37 -10.19 15.76
N ILE A 105 -0.09 -10.73 14.63
CA ILE A 105 -0.83 -9.95 13.63
C ILE A 105 -2.20 -9.55 14.16
N TYR A 106 -2.93 -10.43 14.84
CA TYR A 106 -4.24 -10.09 15.41
C TYR A 106 -4.16 -8.98 16.46
N LYS A 107 -3.12 -9.01 17.31
CA LYS A 107 -2.87 -7.94 18.28
C LYS A 107 -2.49 -6.63 17.59
N ALA A 108 -1.72 -6.68 16.50
CA ALA A 108 -1.40 -5.50 15.71
C ALA A 108 -2.66 -4.91 15.04
N LEU A 109 -3.52 -5.75 14.46
CA LEU A 109 -4.81 -5.35 13.88
C LEU A 109 -5.74 -4.72 14.90
N GLU A 110 -5.82 -5.26 16.12
CA GLU A 110 -6.58 -4.65 17.22
C GLU A 110 -6.04 -3.25 17.56
N GLN A 111 -4.71 -3.11 17.64
CA GLN A 111 -4.05 -1.85 17.95
C GLN A 111 -4.22 -0.79 16.87
N CYS A 112 -4.48 -1.19 15.61
CA CYS A 112 -4.82 -0.26 14.53
C CYS A 112 -6.07 0.60 14.83
N PHE A 113 -6.89 0.20 15.80
CA PHE A 113 -8.16 0.86 16.15
C PHE A 113 -8.16 1.45 17.57
N ASP A 114 -6.97 1.53 18.20
CA ASP A 114 -6.79 2.24 19.46
C ASP A 114 -7.11 3.74 19.29
N LYS A 115 -7.95 4.27 20.18
CA LYS A 115 -8.42 5.66 20.14
C LYS A 115 -7.32 6.66 20.55
N TYR A 116 -6.25 6.18 21.19
CA TYR A 116 -5.13 7.01 21.65
C TYR A 116 -3.91 6.98 20.72
N GLN A 117 -4.04 6.40 19.52
CA GLN A 117 -2.93 6.35 18.57
C GLN A 117 -2.65 7.72 17.94
N SER A 118 -1.37 8.02 17.70
CA SER A 118 -0.99 9.26 17.03
C SER A 118 -1.34 9.23 15.54
N THR A 119 -1.49 10.39 14.90
CA THR A 119 -1.69 10.49 13.44
C THR A 119 -0.56 9.82 12.63
N LYS A 120 0.67 9.81 13.16
CA LYS A 120 1.81 9.12 12.53
C LYS A 120 1.63 7.59 12.57
N ASN A 121 1.03 7.08 13.64
CA ASN A 121 0.78 5.65 13.81
C ASN A 121 -0.39 5.17 12.92
N LEU A 122 -1.28 6.08 12.50
CA LEU A 122 -2.34 5.75 11.53
C LEU A 122 -1.77 5.25 10.21
N LEU A 123 -0.64 5.81 9.74
CA LEU A 123 0.02 5.34 8.52
C LEU A 123 0.45 3.86 8.65
N ILE A 124 1.02 3.50 9.80
CA ILE A 124 1.48 2.14 10.10
C ILE A 124 0.28 1.21 10.21
N SER A 125 -0.79 1.65 10.87
CA SER A 125 -2.07 0.93 10.95
C SER A 125 -2.66 0.63 9.57
N ASN A 126 -2.53 1.57 8.61
CA ASN A 126 -2.93 1.36 7.23
C ASN A 126 -2.09 0.27 6.54
N PHE A 127 -0.76 0.34 6.65
CA PHE A 127 0.12 -0.68 6.08
C PHE A 127 -0.15 -2.07 6.62
N ILE A 128 -0.40 -2.20 7.93
CA ILE A 128 -0.73 -3.49 8.57
C ILE A 128 -2.04 -4.05 8.02
N LEU A 129 -3.08 -3.21 7.86
CA LEU A 129 -4.37 -3.63 7.28
C LEU A 129 -4.21 -4.07 5.82
N MET A 130 -3.44 -3.31 5.02
CA MET A 130 -3.16 -3.66 3.63
C MET A 130 -2.39 -4.97 3.51
N ASN A 131 -1.35 -5.15 4.33
CA ASN A 131 -0.58 -6.39 4.37
C ASN A 131 -1.46 -7.58 4.77
N TYR A 132 -2.35 -7.42 5.75
CA TYR A 132 -3.28 -8.49 6.12
C TYR A 132 -4.26 -8.83 5.00
N ALA A 133 -4.85 -7.82 4.35
CA ALA A 133 -5.76 -8.02 3.23
C ALA A 133 -5.07 -8.76 2.06
N TYR A 134 -3.89 -8.29 1.65
CA TYR A 134 -3.18 -8.82 0.49
C TYR A 134 -2.53 -10.18 0.74
N TYR A 135 -1.78 -10.32 1.83
CA TYR A 135 -0.97 -11.51 2.06
C TYR A 135 -1.72 -12.64 2.74
N ILE A 136 -2.82 -12.35 3.46
CA ILE A 136 -3.60 -13.35 4.18
C ILE A 136 -4.97 -13.53 3.55
N LEU A 137 -5.77 -12.47 3.45
CA LEU A 137 -7.19 -12.61 3.09
C LEU A 137 -7.41 -12.94 1.62
N ARG A 138 -6.58 -12.41 0.72
CA ARG A 138 -6.68 -12.66 -0.73
C ARG A 138 -6.82 -14.15 -1.05
N ASP A 139 -5.99 -14.98 -0.40
CA ASP A 139 -5.90 -16.41 -0.66
C ASP A 139 -6.48 -17.29 0.48
N ASN A 140 -6.74 -16.70 1.67
CA ASN A 140 -7.24 -17.41 2.85
C ASN A 140 -8.26 -16.60 3.66
N LEU A 141 -9.45 -16.39 3.10
CA LEU A 141 -10.56 -15.72 3.79
C LEU A 141 -10.97 -16.41 5.11
N ALA A 142 -10.76 -17.72 5.24
CA ALA A 142 -11.10 -18.46 6.46
C ALA A 142 -10.34 -17.95 7.70
N ASP A 143 -9.23 -17.21 7.53
CA ASP A 143 -8.52 -16.58 8.63
C ASP A 143 -9.39 -15.57 9.40
N LEU A 144 -10.39 -14.95 8.74
CA LEU A 144 -11.36 -14.05 9.40
C LEU A 144 -12.14 -14.74 10.52
N LYS A 145 -12.46 -16.04 10.38
CA LYS A 145 -13.10 -16.81 11.46
C LYS A 145 -12.19 -16.95 12.68
N THR A 146 -10.89 -17.06 12.44
CA THR A 146 -9.89 -17.15 13.52
C THR A 146 -9.71 -15.78 14.17
N LEU A 147 -9.61 -14.71 13.38
CA LEU A 147 -9.54 -13.34 13.86
C LEU A 147 -10.75 -12.99 14.74
N ARG A 148 -11.98 -13.32 14.32
CA ARG A 148 -13.22 -13.07 15.07
C ARG A 148 -13.20 -13.66 16.49
N ARG A 149 -12.46 -14.75 16.71
CA ARG A 149 -12.30 -15.39 18.03
C ARG A 149 -11.24 -14.73 18.91
N HIS A 150 -10.37 -13.90 18.35
CA HIS A 150 -9.22 -13.31 19.03
C HIS A 150 -9.37 -11.82 19.36
N VAL A 151 -10.31 -11.12 18.73
CA VAL A 151 -10.59 -9.70 18.98
C VAL A 151 -12.05 -9.52 19.44
N SER A 152 -12.35 -8.39 20.08
CA SER A 152 -13.72 -8.05 20.47
C SER A 152 -14.62 -7.86 19.23
N SER A 153 -15.93 -8.05 19.39
CA SER A 153 -16.88 -7.92 18.26
C SER A 153 -16.88 -6.51 17.64
N ASP A 154 -16.70 -5.47 18.47
CA ASP A 154 -16.59 -4.07 18.00
C ASP A 154 -15.36 -3.88 17.12
N ILE A 155 -14.20 -4.32 17.60
CA ILE A 155 -12.93 -4.20 16.88
C ILE A 155 -12.94 -5.06 15.62
N PHE A 156 -13.51 -6.26 15.69
CA PHE A 156 -13.72 -7.10 14.51
C PHE A 156 -14.53 -6.37 13.44
N GLY A 157 -15.65 -5.76 13.84
CA GLY A 157 -16.49 -4.96 12.95
C GLY A 157 -15.68 -3.86 12.27
N ARG A 158 -14.95 -3.05 13.06
CA ARG A 158 -14.10 -1.95 12.54
C ARG A 158 -13.01 -2.43 11.59
N ILE A 159 -12.38 -3.58 11.86
CA ILE A 159 -11.40 -4.21 10.95
C ILE A 159 -12.05 -4.58 9.62
N ILE A 160 -13.22 -5.24 9.66
CA ILE A 160 -13.93 -5.63 8.44
C ILE A 160 -14.37 -4.39 7.66
N SER A 161 -14.95 -3.37 8.31
CA SER A 161 -15.32 -2.11 7.63
C SER A 161 -14.12 -1.51 6.94
N ALA A 162 -13.00 -1.44 7.65
CA ALA A 162 -11.76 -0.88 7.14
C ALA A 162 -11.23 -1.63 5.92
N ILE A 163 -11.28 -2.96 5.93
CA ILE A 163 -10.80 -3.80 4.82
C ILE A 163 -11.75 -3.69 3.61
N VAL A 164 -13.06 -3.81 3.84
CA VAL A 164 -14.08 -3.75 2.78
C VAL A 164 -14.13 -2.38 2.13
N TYR A 165 -14.17 -1.30 2.93
CA TYR A 165 -14.21 0.07 2.42
C TYR A 165 -13.00 0.44 1.56
N ARG A 166 -11.82 -0.11 1.87
CA ARG A 166 -10.62 0.06 1.04
C ARG A 166 -10.69 -0.71 -0.28
N GLY A 167 -11.40 -1.84 -0.31
CA GLY A 167 -11.49 -2.70 -1.50
C GLY A 167 -10.15 -3.28 -1.97
N PHE A 168 -9.13 -3.33 -1.10
CA PHE A 168 -7.77 -3.70 -1.48
C PHE A 168 -7.60 -5.23 -1.55
N PHE A 169 -7.60 -5.79 -2.77
CA PHE A 169 -7.36 -7.22 -3.06
C PHE A 169 -8.29 -8.21 -2.34
N VAL A 170 -9.47 -7.75 -1.95
CA VAL A 170 -10.48 -8.56 -1.28
C VAL A 170 -11.81 -8.46 -2.01
N ASP A 171 -12.51 -9.58 -2.09
CA ASP A 171 -13.86 -9.67 -2.64
C ASP A 171 -14.87 -9.42 -1.51
N GLU A 172 -15.49 -8.24 -1.52
CA GLU A 172 -16.47 -7.80 -0.53
C GLU A 172 -17.60 -8.81 -0.36
N GLU A 173 -18.18 -9.31 -1.46
CA GLU A 173 -19.28 -10.28 -1.39
C GLU A 173 -18.84 -11.56 -0.70
N LYS A 174 -17.65 -12.06 -1.01
CA LYS A 174 -17.12 -13.28 -0.37
C LYS A 174 -16.84 -13.05 1.12
N ILE A 175 -16.36 -11.87 1.51
CA ILE A 175 -16.17 -11.52 2.93
C ILE A 175 -17.52 -11.48 3.63
N LEU A 176 -18.50 -10.74 3.12
CA LEU A 176 -19.82 -10.59 3.74
C LEU A 176 -20.55 -11.92 3.88
N ARG A 177 -20.50 -12.80 2.87
CA ARG A 177 -21.02 -14.17 2.96
C ARG A 177 -20.36 -14.99 4.07
N LEU A 178 -19.10 -14.71 4.40
CA LEU A 178 -18.34 -15.44 5.41
C LEU A 178 -18.57 -14.92 6.83
N VAL A 179 -18.65 -13.59 7.00
CA VAL A 179 -18.74 -12.95 8.33
C VAL A 179 -20.17 -12.61 8.74
N GLY A 180 -21.09 -12.46 7.77
CA GLY A 180 -22.48 -12.06 7.95
C GLY A 180 -22.75 -10.64 7.43
N ASP A 181 -23.97 -10.42 6.92
CA ASP A 181 -24.42 -9.12 6.40
C ASP A 181 -24.52 -8.02 7.47
N GLU A 182 -24.46 -8.39 8.75
CA GLU A 182 -24.35 -7.48 9.89
C GLU A 182 -23.10 -6.59 9.85
N TYR A 183 -22.11 -6.97 9.03
CA TYR A 183 -20.88 -6.21 8.75
C TYR A 183 -20.92 -5.49 7.39
N LYS A 184 -22.09 -5.30 6.79
CA LYS A 184 -22.24 -4.47 5.59
C LYS A 184 -22.03 -3.01 5.97
N PHE A 185 -20.88 -2.45 5.58
CA PHE A 185 -20.51 -1.08 5.92
C PHE A 185 -20.58 -0.16 4.69
N GLY A 186 -21.22 0.99 4.85
CA GLY A 186 -21.09 2.15 3.99
C GLY A 186 -22.01 3.28 4.45
N PRO A 187 -21.55 4.54 4.60
CA PRO A 187 -22.46 5.67 4.47
C PRO A 187 -23.04 5.64 3.05
N GLU A 188 -24.33 5.96 2.91
CA GLU A 188 -24.95 6.12 1.59
C GLU A 188 -24.17 7.21 0.81
N GLY A 189 -23.45 6.81 -0.25
CA GLY A 189 -23.10 7.73 -1.33
C GLY A 189 -21.74 8.45 -1.33
N GLU A 190 -20.67 7.94 -0.71
CA GLU A 190 -19.32 8.47 -1.00
C GLU A 190 -18.33 7.41 -1.47
N ASP A 191 -17.63 7.74 -2.57
CA ASP A 191 -16.58 6.96 -3.22
C ASP A 191 -15.61 6.31 -2.23
N ARG A 192 -15.13 5.11 -2.55
CA ARG A 192 -14.13 4.35 -1.78
C ARG A 192 -12.91 5.24 -1.46
N LYS A 193 -12.73 5.65 -0.20
CA LYS A 193 -11.56 6.44 0.21
C LYS A 193 -10.48 5.49 0.77
N LEU A 194 -9.44 5.32 -0.02
CA LEU A 194 -8.22 4.53 0.26
C LEU A 194 -7.65 4.77 1.68
N PHE A 195 -7.80 5.99 2.19
CA PHE A 195 -7.52 6.38 3.56
C PHE A 195 -8.77 7.08 4.08
N ASN A 196 -9.51 6.56 5.08
CA ASN A 196 -10.27 7.45 5.99
C ASN A 196 -10.99 6.77 7.18
N LEU A 197 -11.24 5.46 7.20
CA LEU A 197 -12.02 4.90 8.32
C LEU A 197 -11.30 4.84 9.67
N ILE A 198 -9.96 4.97 9.72
CA ILE A 198 -9.24 5.13 10.99
C ILE A 198 -9.22 6.63 11.42
N TYR A 199 -9.49 7.55 10.49
CA TYR A 199 -9.47 9.00 10.73
C TYR A 199 -10.83 9.58 11.16
N SER A 200 -11.91 8.79 11.10
CA SER A 200 -13.27 9.23 11.39
C SER A 200 -13.68 9.11 12.87
N ILE A 201 -12.73 9.20 13.81
CA ILE A 201 -12.99 9.24 15.27
C ILE A 201 -12.91 10.68 15.74
#